data_AF-A0A945NB45-F1
#
_entry.id   AF-A0A945NB45-F1
#
_cell.length_a   1.000
_cell.length_b   1.000
_cell.length_c   1.000
_cell.angle_alpha   90.00
_cell.angle_beta   90.00
_cell.angle_gamma   90.00
#
_symmetry.space_group_name_H-M   'P 1'
#
loop_
_entity.id
_entity.type
_entity.pdbx_description
1 polymer ?
#
loop_
_entity_poly.entity_id
_entity_poly.type
_entity_poly.pdbx_seq_one_letter_code
_entity_poly.pdbx_strand_id
1 'polypeptide(L)'
;MAESSLRRKIAVILATDVVGYSTKMEENEDQTLKNLKVCRYIIDGLVDEHHGRIFNTAGDSVLADFQSAVEAVICGSEFQNTIKERNNTVPEEEQMEFRIGINMGDVVIEGDNLYGEGVNIAARLEALAQPGGVCLSKNVHEIVNKKTDFQFHDLGEQTVKNTVLHAVDVTLDGTSQRILPESTTRQQSSTEKPPAIAVLPFANMGGDPEQEYFADGITEDIITNLSLWRTFPVISRNSSFTFRGKSHNLKQVASELGARYIVEGSVRKGGNRVRITAQLIDAEEDHHLWSEKWDRTLEDIFDVQDEVSEAITRRVSPSVTGHELKRLSRSRPQSMSAWEEYLQGLKLYNDRNYSDLDNQGLTEARLHFEKAIDLDDTLSDAYAYLALCGFWDLVHFTTVDSKVTLEMMKVHGRKAETLNPENPLALIGLAAHYFFSGDFPNALNYAERAVQFNPSFTLSNWWLGLIQAHAGRFQESEISILKAFELSPVDPELERIYGALYCSYLGQKRYQEALDASDKALQYHPDQGHMIGWRAAALGHLGVVEEAKFALNRYLSLRPNLKTKDDFKQIFVPNSMLTDPIIEGLVKAGWEPVN
;
A
#
# COMPACT_ATOMS: atom_id res chain seq x y z
N MET A 1 -16.73 27.49 6.09
CA MET A 1 -16.81 27.11 7.51
C MET A 1 -15.40 26.83 7.98
N ALA A 2 -14.98 27.38 9.12
CA ALA A 2 -13.59 27.33 9.57
C ALA A 2 -13.15 25.89 9.89
N GLU A 3 -12.02 25.47 9.33
CA GLU A 3 -11.31 24.24 9.71
C GLU A 3 -11.05 24.27 11.22
N SER A 4 -11.67 23.36 11.99
CA SER A 4 -11.28 23.18 13.39
C SER A 4 -9.89 22.53 13.39
N SER A 5 -8.89 23.26 13.86
CA SER A 5 -7.55 22.71 14.09
C SER A 5 -7.66 21.49 15.00
N LEU A 6 -7.13 20.34 14.56
CA LEU A 6 -7.04 19.12 15.37
C LEU A 6 -6.37 19.44 16.71
N ARG A 7 -7.10 19.27 17.81
CA ARG A 7 -6.62 19.59 19.16
C ARG A 7 -5.90 18.37 19.73
N ARG A 8 -4.63 18.55 20.12
CA ARG A 8 -3.83 17.52 20.79
C ARG A 8 -3.69 17.80 22.28
N LYS A 9 -3.55 16.75 23.07
CA LYS A 9 -3.17 16.82 24.49
C LYS A 9 -2.32 15.61 24.87
N ILE A 10 -1.52 15.76 25.92
CA ILE A 10 -0.99 14.60 26.64
C ILE A 10 -2.09 14.07 27.55
N ALA A 11 -2.30 12.76 27.55
CA ALA A 11 -3.24 12.09 28.44
C ALA A 11 -2.64 10.79 28.98
N VAL A 12 -3.09 10.39 30.17
CA VAL A 12 -2.87 9.04 30.68
C VAL A 12 -4.06 8.19 30.30
N ILE A 13 -3.83 7.14 29.53
CA ILE A 13 -4.85 6.25 29.00
C ILE A 13 -4.81 4.94 29.76
N LEU A 14 -5.96 4.53 30.27
CA LEU A 14 -6.21 3.21 30.84
C LEU A 14 -7.06 2.43 29.85
N ALA A 15 -6.58 1.26 29.44
CA ALA A 15 -7.29 0.32 28.59
C ALA A 15 -7.57 -0.97 29.36
N THR A 16 -8.79 -1.48 29.27
CA THR A 16 -9.16 -2.77 29.87
C THR A 16 -9.91 -3.65 28.89
N ASP A 17 -9.76 -4.97 29.04
CA ASP A 17 -10.48 -5.99 28.24
C ASP A 17 -10.81 -7.23 29.08
N VAL A 18 -11.85 -7.98 28.69
CA VAL A 18 -12.24 -9.21 29.38
C VAL A 18 -11.48 -10.41 28.82
N VAL A 19 -10.89 -11.20 29.71
CA VAL A 19 -10.18 -12.43 29.34
C VAL A 19 -11.17 -13.47 28.81
N GLY A 20 -11.01 -13.86 27.55
CA GLY A 20 -11.79 -14.94 26.93
C GLY A 20 -13.25 -14.57 26.64
N TYR A 21 -13.55 -13.29 26.41
CA TYR A 21 -14.92 -12.80 26.21
C TYR A 21 -15.69 -13.55 25.12
N SER A 22 -15.09 -13.76 23.94
CA SER A 22 -15.75 -14.46 22.83
C SER A 22 -16.20 -15.87 23.20
N THR A 23 -15.34 -16.63 23.90
CA THR A 23 -15.67 -17.99 24.36
C THR A 23 -16.84 -17.96 25.36
N LYS A 24 -16.83 -17.01 26.31
CA LYS A 24 -17.94 -16.85 27.27
C LYS A 24 -19.26 -16.48 26.59
N MET A 25 -19.21 -15.65 25.55
CA MET A 25 -20.38 -15.28 24.74
C MET A 25 -20.94 -16.47 23.96
N GLU A 26 -20.08 -17.33 23.40
CA GLU A 26 -20.51 -18.56 22.71
C GLU A 26 -21.15 -19.58 23.65
N GLU A 27 -20.63 -19.72 24.88
CA GLU A 27 -21.15 -20.65 25.88
C GLU A 27 -22.49 -20.20 26.46
N ASN A 28 -22.60 -18.92 26.84
CA ASN A 28 -23.82 -18.37 27.43
C ASN A 28 -23.87 -16.84 27.32
N GLU A 29 -24.52 -16.34 26.25
CA GLU A 29 -24.65 -14.93 25.94
C GLU A 29 -25.35 -14.12 27.05
N ASP A 30 -26.48 -14.60 27.56
CA ASP A 30 -27.31 -13.89 28.56
C ASP A 30 -26.55 -13.69 29.88
N GLN A 31 -25.91 -14.75 30.37
CA GLN A 31 -25.15 -14.70 31.62
C GLN A 31 -23.90 -13.83 31.48
N THR A 32 -23.21 -13.92 30.33
CA THR A 32 -22.01 -13.12 30.05
C THR A 32 -22.36 -11.63 29.99
N LEU A 33 -23.41 -11.23 29.28
CA LEU A 33 -23.85 -9.83 29.25
C LEU A 33 -24.30 -9.31 30.62
N LYS A 34 -24.94 -10.15 31.44
CA LYS A 34 -25.33 -9.79 32.81
C LYS A 34 -24.11 -9.55 33.70
N ASN A 35 -23.11 -10.42 33.62
CA ASN A 35 -21.87 -10.30 34.39
C ASN A 35 -21.03 -9.11 33.93
N LEU A 36 -20.96 -8.86 32.61
CA LEU A 36 -20.27 -7.71 32.06
C LEU A 36 -20.88 -6.41 32.58
N LYS A 37 -22.21 -6.31 32.65
CA LYS A 37 -22.91 -5.13 33.21
C LYS A 37 -22.53 -4.86 34.66
N VAL A 38 -22.37 -5.90 35.49
CA VAL A 38 -21.93 -5.75 36.88
C VAL A 38 -20.50 -5.23 36.95
N CYS A 39 -19.59 -5.83 36.18
CA CYS A 39 -18.19 -5.39 36.14
C CYS A 39 -18.06 -3.96 35.57
N ARG A 40 -18.92 -3.62 34.61
CA ARG A 40 -19.02 -2.28 34.02
C ARG A 40 -19.39 -1.23 35.06
N TYR A 41 -20.38 -1.52 35.92
CA TYR A 41 -20.76 -0.62 37.00
C TYR A 41 -19.61 -0.34 37.97
N ILE A 42 -18.77 -1.35 38.24
CA ILE A 42 -17.60 -1.23 39.13
C ILE A 42 -16.55 -0.31 38.49
N ILE A 43 -16.14 -0.58 37.25
CA ILE A 43 -15.11 0.23 36.59
C ILE A 43 -15.60 1.66 36.32
N ASP A 44 -16.85 1.85 35.92
CA ASP A 44 -17.42 3.18 35.68
C ASP A 44 -17.41 4.02 36.98
N GLY A 45 -17.74 3.41 38.12
CA GLY A 45 -17.69 4.07 39.43
C GLY A 45 -16.27 4.42 39.87
N LEU A 46 -15.32 3.50 39.72
CA LEU A 46 -13.92 3.74 40.09
C LEU A 46 -13.25 4.78 39.19
N VAL A 47 -13.56 4.79 37.89
CA VAL A 47 -13.04 5.82 36.98
C VAL A 47 -13.52 7.20 37.41
N ASP A 48 -14.79 7.35 37.78
CA ASP A 48 -15.35 8.62 38.25
C ASP A 48 -14.75 9.05 39.60
N GLU A 49 -14.63 8.11 40.56
CA GLU A 49 -14.01 8.35 41.88
C GLU A 49 -12.57 8.84 41.78
N HIS A 50 -11.81 8.32 40.79
CA HIS A 50 -10.43 8.71 40.50
C HIS A 50 -10.30 9.83 39.47
N HIS A 51 -11.37 10.60 39.24
CA HIS A 51 -11.38 11.78 38.36
C HIS A 51 -10.94 11.48 36.91
N GLY A 52 -11.15 10.25 36.47
CA GLY A 52 -10.97 9.83 35.09
C GLY A 52 -12.23 10.07 34.27
N ARG A 53 -12.08 9.94 32.95
CA ARG A 53 -13.19 10.07 32.00
C ARG A 53 -13.16 8.91 31.03
N ILE A 54 -14.22 8.11 31.01
CA ILE A 54 -14.42 7.12 29.96
C ILE A 54 -14.73 7.85 28.66
N PHE A 55 -13.89 7.66 27.65
CA PHE A 55 -14.05 8.32 26.35
C PHE A 55 -14.47 7.34 25.25
N ASN A 56 -14.35 6.03 25.48
CA ASN A 56 -14.79 5.01 24.54
C ASN A 56 -15.07 3.67 25.25
N THR A 57 -16.07 2.96 24.73
CA THR A 57 -16.49 1.62 25.15
C THR A 57 -16.78 0.82 23.88
N ALA A 58 -16.00 -0.22 23.61
CA ALA A 58 -16.18 -1.06 22.43
C ALA A 58 -16.35 -2.50 22.89
N GLY A 59 -17.60 -2.99 22.90
CA GLY A 59 -17.92 -4.32 23.41
C GLY A 59 -17.63 -4.45 24.91
N ASP A 60 -16.72 -5.35 25.25
CA ASP A 60 -16.24 -5.63 26.60
C ASP A 60 -15.07 -4.76 27.05
N SER A 61 -14.47 -3.99 26.12
CA SER A 61 -13.35 -3.12 26.44
C SER A 61 -13.77 -1.76 27.02
N VAL A 62 -12.94 -1.20 27.90
CA VAL A 62 -13.11 0.16 28.47
C VAL A 62 -11.85 0.98 28.18
N LEU A 63 -12.03 2.19 27.64
CA LEU A 63 -10.97 3.18 27.49
C LEU A 63 -11.30 4.44 28.28
N ALA A 64 -10.39 4.79 29.21
CA ALA A 64 -10.53 5.96 30.06
C ALA A 64 -9.27 6.84 30.02
N ASP A 65 -9.46 8.16 30.14
CA ASP A 65 -8.38 9.13 30.24
C ASP A 65 -8.32 9.81 31.60
N PHE A 66 -7.11 9.94 32.13
CA PHE A 66 -6.81 10.56 33.42
C PHE A 66 -5.82 11.71 33.21
N GLN A 67 -5.94 12.73 34.07
CA GLN A 67 -4.95 13.80 34.15
C GLN A 67 -3.71 13.41 34.98
N SER A 68 -3.81 12.35 35.78
CA SER A 68 -2.77 11.89 36.70
C SER A 68 -2.43 10.42 36.45
N ALA A 69 -1.14 10.14 36.28
CA ALA A 69 -0.63 8.77 36.15
C ALA A 69 -0.84 7.96 37.44
N VAL A 70 -0.80 8.64 38.60
CA VAL A 70 -1.01 8.00 39.91
C VAL A 70 -2.45 7.54 40.06
N GLU A 71 -3.42 8.41 39.74
CA GLU A 71 -4.85 8.09 39.83
C GLU A 71 -5.21 6.93 38.88
N ALA A 72 -4.67 6.93 37.66
CA ALA A 72 -4.92 5.83 36.72
C ALA A 72 -4.42 4.48 37.25
N VAL A 73 -3.21 4.43 37.85
CA VAL A 73 -2.65 3.19 38.40
C VAL A 73 -3.40 2.73 39.64
N ILE A 74 -3.82 3.65 40.52
CA ILE A 74 -4.66 3.33 41.68
C ILE A 74 -6.00 2.77 41.21
N CYS A 75 -6.70 3.47 40.32
CA CYS A 75 -7.98 3.03 39.75
C CYS A 75 -7.90 1.64 39.13
N GLY A 76 -6.89 1.38 38.28
CA GLY A 76 -6.69 0.05 37.68
C GLY A 76 -6.41 -1.04 38.70
N SER A 77 -5.63 -0.73 39.74
CA SER A 77 -5.28 -1.69 40.80
C SER A 77 -6.47 -2.00 41.71
N GLU A 78 -7.23 -0.97 42.09
CA GLU A 78 -8.48 -1.13 42.85
C GLU A 78 -9.52 -1.91 42.07
N PHE A 79 -9.67 -1.63 40.77
CA PHE A 79 -10.57 -2.40 39.91
C PHE A 79 -10.22 -3.89 39.89
N GLN A 80 -8.94 -4.24 39.73
CA GLN A 80 -8.52 -5.65 39.79
C GLN A 80 -8.82 -6.31 41.14
N ASN A 81 -8.60 -5.59 42.25
CA ASN A 81 -8.91 -6.10 43.58
C ASN A 81 -10.42 -6.32 43.78
N THR A 82 -11.25 -5.36 43.37
CA THR A 82 -12.72 -5.48 43.47
C THR A 82 -13.26 -6.59 42.58
N ILE A 83 -12.73 -6.76 41.36
CA ILE A 83 -13.09 -7.88 40.47
C ILE A 83 -12.72 -9.22 41.10
N LYS A 84 -11.54 -9.31 41.72
CA LYS A 84 -11.10 -10.52 42.42
C LYS A 84 -12.03 -10.86 43.59
N GLU A 85 -12.39 -9.88 44.41
CA GLU A 85 -13.35 -10.05 45.51
C GLU A 85 -14.71 -10.52 44.99
N ARG A 86 -15.23 -9.89 43.93
CA ARG A 86 -16.45 -10.32 43.24
C ARG A 86 -16.33 -11.78 42.80
N ASN A 87 -15.28 -12.14 42.07
CA ASN A 87 -15.10 -13.48 41.52
C ASN A 87 -15.06 -14.56 42.62
N ASN A 88 -14.51 -14.25 43.79
CA ASN A 88 -14.52 -15.16 44.94
C ASN A 88 -15.91 -15.39 45.56
N THR A 89 -16.90 -14.54 45.24
CA THR A 89 -18.27 -14.62 45.77
C THR A 89 -19.28 -15.25 44.81
N VAL A 90 -18.85 -15.55 43.57
CA VAL A 90 -19.71 -16.10 42.52
C VAL A 90 -19.16 -17.45 41.99
N PRO A 91 -20.01 -18.32 41.42
CA PRO A 91 -19.55 -19.55 40.76
C PRO A 91 -18.59 -19.27 39.60
N GLU A 92 -17.74 -20.25 39.24
CA GLU A 92 -16.70 -20.12 38.20
C GLU A 92 -17.26 -19.67 36.83
N GLU A 93 -18.44 -20.19 36.45
CA GLU A 93 -19.18 -19.80 35.25
C GLU A 93 -19.62 -18.32 35.24
N GLU A 94 -19.67 -17.67 36.40
CA GLU A 94 -20.01 -16.25 36.54
C GLU A 94 -18.80 -15.33 36.73
N GLN A 95 -17.59 -15.90 36.82
CA GLN A 95 -16.36 -15.14 36.99
C GLN A 95 -15.93 -14.44 35.70
N MET A 96 -15.41 -13.23 35.86
CA MET A 96 -14.85 -12.42 34.78
C MET A 96 -13.50 -11.86 35.21
N GLU A 97 -12.47 -12.15 34.44
CA GLU A 97 -11.13 -11.60 34.66
C GLU A 97 -10.86 -10.53 33.62
N PHE A 98 -10.10 -9.52 34.02
CA PHE A 98 -9.74 -8.40 33.17
C PHE A 98 -8.22 -8.28 33.05
N ARG A 99 -7.79 -7.68 31.94
CA ARG A 99 -6.43 -7.17 31.74
C ARG A 99 -6.47 -5.66 31.69
N ILE A 100 -5.40 -5.02 32.18
CA ILE A 100 -5.30 -3.56 32.19
C ILE A 100 -3.93 -3.11 31.68
N GLY A 101 -3.94 -2.14 30.77
CA GLY A 101 -2.76 -1.46 30.25
C GLY A 101 -2.84 0.04 30.47
N ILE A 102 -1.76 0.66 30.95
CA ILE A 102 -1.73 2.10 31.25
C ILE A 102 -0.53 2.76 30.58
N ASN A 103 -0.82 3.77 29.76
CA ASN A 103 0.18 4.55 29.03
C ASN A 103 -0.04 6.06 29.16
N MET A 104 1.04 6.83 29.16
CA MET A 104 0.97 8.28 29.03
C MET A 104 1.51 8.69 27.66
N GLY A 105 0.75 9.45 26.88
CA GLY A 105 1.19 9.84 25.53
C GLY A 105 0.38 10.95 24.91
N ASP A 106 0.86 11.41 23.74
CA ASP A 106 0.14 12.37 22.90
C ASP A 106 -1.08 11.71 22.26
N VAL A 107 -2.22 12.40 22.35
CA VAL A 107 -3.49 11.96 21.79
C VAL A 107 -4.19 13.11 21.07
N VAL A 108 -4.94 12.76 20.03
CA VAL A 108 -5.79 13.65 19.24
C VAL A 108 -7.21 13.58 19.78
N ILE A 109 -7.81 14.74 20.01
CA ILE A 109 -9.20 14.88 20.47
C ILE A 109 -10.12 15.03 19.26
N GLU A 110 -11.10 14.14 19.14
CA GLU A 110 -12.17 14.23 18.14
C GLU A 110 -13.52 13.96 18.80
N GLY A 111 -14.33 15.02 18.93
CA GLY A 111 -15.54 14.99 19.77
C GLY A 111 -15.18 14.69 21.22
N ASP A 112 -15.84 13.67 21.79
CA ASP A 112 -15.56 13.19 23.15
C ASP A 112 -14.48 12.09 23.21
N ASN A 113 -14.06 11.57 22.05
CA ASN A 113 -13.16 10.42 21.91
C ASN A 113 -11.68 10.86 21.79
N LEU A 114 -10.76 9.92 22.04
CA LEU A 114 -9.32 10.11 21.95
C LEU A 114 -8.69 9.08 21.03
N TYR A 115 -7.80 9.53 20.16
CA TYR A 115 -7.11 8.69 19.17
C TYR A 115 -5.60 8.96 19.18
N GLY A 116 -4.84 8.01 18.62
CA GLY A 116 -3.41 8.16 18.37
C GLY A 116 -2.55 7.12 19.09
N GLU A 117 -1.24 7.30 18.94
CA GLU A 117 -0.24 6.36 19.44
C GLU A 117 -0.36 6.11 20.95
N GLY A 118 -0.69 7.15 21.74
CA GLY A 118 -0.89 7.02 23.18
C GLY A 118 -1.97 5.99 23.58
N VAL A 119 -3.06 5.92 22.81
CA VAL A 119 -4.15 4.96 23.03
C VAL A 119 -3.74 3.56 22.57
N ASN A 120 -3.05 3.46 21.43
CA ASN A 120 -2.57 2.18 20.90
C ASN A 120 -1.59 1.50 21.85
N ILE A 121 -0.65 2.23 22.44
CA ILE A 121 0.30 1.67 23.41
C ILE A 121 -0.41 1.16 24.67
N ALA A 122 -1.43 1.87 25.18
CA ALA A 122 -2.23 1.41 26.32
C ALA A 122 -2.93 0.07 26.02
N ALA A 123 -3.54 -0.06 24.84
CA ALA A 123 -4.16 -1.31 24.40
C ALA A 123 -3.15 -2.45 24.18
N ARG A 124 -1.90 -2.15 23.81
CA ARG A 124 -0.84 -3.16 23.68
C ARG A 124 -0.33 -3.64 25.04
N LEU A 125 -0.23 -2.74 26.01
CA LEU A 125 0.08 -3.09 27.40
C LEU A 125 -1.03 -3.93 28.03
N GLU A 126 -2.29 -3.61 27.75
CA GLU A 126 -3.45 -4.40 28.19
C GLU A 126 -3.35 -5.82 27.65
N ALA A 127 -3.15 -5.99 26.34
CA ALA A 127 -3.04 -7.31 25.73
C ALA A 127 -1.85 -8.14 26.25
N LEU A 128 -0.79 -7.46 26.74
CA LEU A 128 0.39 -8.08 27.36
C LEU A 128 0.20 -8.42 28.84
N ALA A 129 -0.72 -7.74 29.52
CA ALA A 129 -0.97 -7.94 30.94
C ALA A 129 -1.45 -9.37 31.21
N GLN A 130 -1.08 -9.92 32.37
CA GLN A 130 -1.66 -11.17 32.83
C GLN A 130 -3.12 -10.96 33.26
N PRO A 131 -3.98 -12.00 33.21
CA PRO A 131 -5.30 -11.95 33.83
C PRO A 131 -5.22 -11.45 35.27
N GLY A 132 -6.07 -10.50 35.65
CA GLY A 132 -6.04 -9.87 36.97
C GLY A 132 -4.90 -8.86 37.17
N GLY A 133 -4.07 -8.61 36.15
CA GLY A 133 -2.89 -7.76 36.23
C GLY A 133 -3.06 -6.34 35.68
N VAL A 134 -2.12 -5.47 36.04
CA VAL A 134 -1.97 -4.11 35.51
C VAL A 134 -0.56 -3.96 34.93
N CYS A 135 -0.46 -3.64 33.65
CA CYS A 135 0.79 -3.43 32.94
C CYS A 135 0.97 -1.95 32.56
N LEU A 136 2.14 -1.40 32.87
CA LEU A 136 2.46 0.02 32.70
C LEU A 136 3.54 0.20 31.64
N SER A 137 3.45 1.30 30.91
CA SER A 137 4.58 1.85 30.16
C SER A 137 5.66 2.39 31.10
N LYS A 138 6.91 2.43 30.62
CA LYS A 138 8.03 3.01 31.35
C LYS A 138 7.77 4.44 31.85
N ASN A 139 7.18 5.30 31.03
CA ASN A 139 6.96 6.70 31.41
C ASN A 139 5.89 6.87 32.52
N VAL A 140 4.88 5.99 32.58
CA VAL A 140 3.93 5.93 33.70
C VAL A 140 4.64 5.41 34.95
N HIS A 141 5.38 4.31 34.83
CA HIS A 141 6.14 3.74 35.94
C HIS A 141 7.11 4.76 36.57
N GLU A 142 7.85 5.52 35.76
CA GLU A 142 8.80 6.54 36.25
C GLU A 142 8.16 7.66 37.08
N ILE A 143 6.87 7.94 36.86
CA ILE A 143 6.09 8.92 37.62
C ILE A 143 5.54 8.29 38.89
N VAL A 144 5.00 7.08 38.78
CA VAL A 144 4.20 6.44 39.84
C VAL A 144 5.08 5.79 40.90
N ASN A 145 6.22 5.20 40.52
CA ASN A 145 7.10 4.49 41.47
C ASN A 145 7.68 5.34 42.60
N LYS A 146 7.68 6.67 42.45
CA LYS A 146 8.12 7.64 43.46
C LYS A 146 6.99 8.15 44.34
N LYS A 147 5.73 7.84 44.00
CA LYS A 147 4.53 8.48 44.56
C LYS A 147 3.53 7.49 45.17
N THR A 148 3.77 6.20 45.06
CA THR A 148 2.90 5.13 45.56
C THR A 148 3.73 4.02 46.21
N ASP A 149 3.11 3.26 47.10
CA ASP A 149 3.75 2.10 47.77
C ASP A 149 3.63 0.78 46.97
N PHE A 150 3.17 0.84 45.71
CA PHE A 150 3.10 -0.33 44.84
C PHE A 150 4.49 -0.91 44.58
N GLN A 151 4.57 -2.23 44.51
CA GLN A 151 5.75 -2.93 44.02
C GLN A 151 5.64 -3.13 42.52
N PHE A 152 6.73 -2.90 41.80
CA PHE A 152 6.78 -3.01 40.35
C PHE A 152 7.75 -4.10 39.93
N HIS A 153 7.38 -4.85 38.90
CA HIS A 153 8.24 -5.83 38.27
C HIS A 153 8.54 -5.38 36.84
N ASP A 154 9.79 -4.99 36.61
CA ASP A 154 10.23 -4.54 35.29
C ASP A 154 10.36 -5.74 34.35
N LEU A 155 9.60 -5.73 33.25
CA LEU A 155 9.65 -6.74 32.20
C LEU A 155 10.61 -6.35 31.07
N GLY A 156 11.15 -5.14 31.08
CA GLY A 156 12.04 -4.62 30.04
C GLY A 156 11.32 -4.32 28.73
N GLU A 157 12.08 -4.33 27.63
CA GLU A 157 11.53 -4.17 26.28
C GLU A 157 10.77 -5.42 25.85
N GLN A 158 9.52 -5.20 25.46
CA GLN A 158 8.57 -6.21 25.02
C GLN A 158 8.05 -5.85 23.63
N THR A 159 7.81 -6.87 22.80
CA THR A 159 7.23 -6.69 21.47
C THR A 159 5.82 -7.26 21.45
N VAL A 160 4.82 -6.39 21.27
CA VAL A 160 3.41 -6.79 21.23
C VAL A 160 2.81 -6.32 19.90
N LYS A 161 2.33 -7.26 19.07
CA LYS A 161 1.70 -6.97 17.76
C LYS A 161 2.47 -5.90 16.96
N ASN A 162 3.77 -6.12 16.77
CA ASN A 162 4.72 -5.27 16.02
C ASN A 162 5.05 -3.90 16.64
N THR A 163 4.73 -3.67 17.91
CA THR A 163 5.15 -2.47 18.66
C THR A 163 6.15 -2.86 19.73
N VAL A 164 7.34 -2.22 19.73
CA VAL A 164 8.32 -2.34 20.81
C VAL A 164 7.98 -1.32 21.88
N LEU A 165 7.73 -1.79 23.09
CA LEU A 165 7.41 -0.96 24.25
C LEU A 165 8.10 -1.50 25.49
N HIS A 166 8.43 -0.63 26.42
CA HIS A 166 8.97 -1.04 27.72
C HIS A 166 7.81 -1.24 28.69
N ALA A 167 7.65 -2.47 29.19
CA ALA A 167 6.55 -2.87 30.05
C ALA A 167 7.00 -3.11 31.50
N VAL A 168 6.15 -2.72 32.44
CA VAL A 168 6.36 -2.89 33.88
C VAL A 168 5.06 -3.35 34.52
N ASP A 169 5.05 -4.50 35.18
CA ASP A 169 3.86 -4.99 35.88
C ASP A 169 3.74 -4.35 37.28
N VAL A 170 2.52 -4.03 37.69
CA VAL A 170 2.18 -3.74 39.09
C VAL A 170 1.98 -5.07 39.82
N THR A 171 2.64 -5.24 40.95
CA THR A 171 2.48 -6.45 41.79
C THR A 171 1.20 -6.32 42.60
N LEU A 172 0.19 -7.12 42.25
CA LEU A 172 -1.10 -7.19 42.95
C LEU A 172 -1.30 -8.57 43.58
N ASP A 173 -2.14 -8.64 44.61
CA ASP A 173 -2.45 -9.91 45.28
C ASP A 173 -3.06 -10.92 44.30
N GLY A 174 -2.44 -12.09 44.17
CA GLY A 174 -2.89 -13.14 43.24
C GLY A 174 -2.27 -13.05 41.84
N THR A 175 -1.47 -12.03 41.55
CA THR A 175 -0.64 -11.98 40.33
C THR A 175 0.68 -12.70 40.55
N SER A 176 1.23 -13.28 39.48
CA SER A 176 2.54 -13.92 39.52
C SER A 176 3.61 -12.95 39.02
N GLN A 177 4.82 -12.98 39.61
CA GLN A 177 5.98 -12.34 39.00
C GLN A 177 6.33 -13.13 37.73
N ARG A 178 6.06 -12.53 36.57
CA ARG A 178 6.29 -13.17 35.28
C ARG A 178 7.69 -12.86 34.80
N ILE A 179 8.52 -13.89 34.67
CA ILE A 179 9.76 -13.78 33.90
C ILE A 179 9.38 -14.07 32.45
N LEU A 180 9.10 -13.01 31.69
CA LEU A 180 9.00 -13.12 30.25
C LEU A 180 10.40 -13.40 29.70
N PRO A 181 10.55 -14.28 28.69
CA PRO A 181 11.86 -14.53 28.10
C PRO A 181 12.46 -13.18 27.68
N GLU A 182 13.67 -12.87 28.17
CA GLU A 182 14.45 -11.75 27.66
C GLU A 182 14.40 -11.82 26.14
N SER A 183 14.15 -10.67 25.48
CA SER A 183 14.28 -10.58 24.04
C SER A 183 15.73 -10.90 23.69
N THR A 184 16.01 -12.20 23.53
CA THR A 184 17.17 -12.64 22.79
C THR A 184 17.03 -11.92 21.47
N THR A 185 17.99 -11.07 21.17
CA THR A 185 18.16 -10.44 19.86
C THR A 185 18.53 -11.53 18.86
N ARG A 186 17.72 -12.58 18.75
CA ARG A 186 17.41 -13.16 17.46
C ARG A 186 16.73 -12.04 16.73
N GLN A 187 17.46 -11.48 15.78
CA GLN A 187 16.89 -11.10 14.51
C GLN A 187 16.11 -12.31 13.95
N GLN A 188 14.97 -12.64 14.55
CA GLN A 188 13.81 -12.95 13.75
C GLN A 188 13.40 -11.59 13.23
N SER A 189 13.98 -11.24 12.08
CA SER A 189 13.19 -10.52 11.14
C SER A 189 11.82 -11.20 11.11
N SER A 190 10.76 -10.50 11.48
CA SER A 190 9.53 -10.68 10.72
C SER A 190 9.87 -10.18 9.30
N THR A 191 10.61 -11.00 8.57
CA THR A 191 10.70 -11.03 7.12
C THR A 191 9.42 -11.62 6.54
N GLU A 192 8.43 -11.97 7.37
CA GLU A 192 7.05 -12.02 6.89
C GLU A 192 6.61 -10.58 6.66
N LYS A 193 6.86 -10.12 5.44
CA LYS A 193 6.18 -8.98 4.86
C LYS A 193 4.69 -9.16 5.17
N PRO A 194 3.96 -8.08 5.52
CA PRO A 194 2.52 -8.19 5.72
C PRO A 194 1.91 -8.90 4.50
N PRO A 195 0.99 -9.86 4.72
CA PRO A 195 0.44 -10.69 3.65
C PRO A 195 -0.14 -9.81 2.55
N ALA A 196 0.24 -10.07 1.30
CA ALA A 196 -0.26 -9.31 0.17
C ALA A 196 -1.73 -9.66 -0.12
N ILE A 197 -2.46 -8.65 -0.62
CA ILE A 197 -3.82 -8.81 -1.14
C ILE A 197 -3.75 -8.76 -2.67
N ALA A 198 -4.38 -9.71 -3.34
CA ALA A 198 -4.65 -9.61 -4.77
C ALA A 198 -6.16 -9.48 -5.02
N VAL A 199 -6.53 -8.55 -5.89
CA VAL A 199 -7.93 -8.40 -6.35
C VAL A 199 -8.02 -8.99 -7.75
N LEU A 200 -8.79 -10.06 -7.91
CA LEU A 200 -9.00 -10.70 -9.21
C LEU A 200 -10.06 -9.94 -10.02
N PRO A 201 -10.03 -10.01 -11.36
CA PRO A 201 -11.05 -9.40 -12.22
C PRO A 201 -12.47 -9.83 -11.81
N PHE A 202 -13.32 -8.85 -11.51
CA PHE A 202 -14.70 -9.14 -11.15
C PHE A 202 -15.45 -9.69 -12.36
N ALA A 203 -16.23 -10.76 -12.16
CA ALA A 203 -16.97 -11.39 -13.23
C ALA A 203 -18.17 -10.52 -13.67
N ASN A 204 -18.30 -10.28 -14.98
CA ASN A 204 -19.48 -9.67 -15.55
C ASN A 204 -20.65 -10.67 -15.62
N MET A 205 -21.66 -10.47 -14.78
CA MET A 205 -22.89 -11.27 -14.75
C MET A 205 -24.08 -10.60 -15.44
N GLY A 206 -23.85 -9.51 -16.17
CA GLY A 206 -24.85 -8.79 -16.97
C GLY A 206 -25.21 -9.46 -18.29
N GLY A 207 -24.34 -10.34 -18.80
CA GLY A 207 -24.55 -11.09 -20.05
C GLY A 207 -24.26 -10.31 -21.33
N ASP A 208 -23.90 -9.03 -21.21
CA ASP A 208 -23.49 -8.15 -22.30
C ASP A 208 -21.95 -7.95 -22.27
N PRO A 209 -21.21 -8.50 -23.25
CA PRO A 209 -19.76 -8.32 -23.34
C PRO A 209 -19.32 -6.86 -23.50
N GLU A 210 -20.19 -5.98 -24.01
CA GLU A 210 -19.88 -4.55 -24.12
C GLU A 210 -19.78 -3.87 -22.74
N GLN A 211 -20.23 -4.53 -21.67
CA GLN A 211 -20.16 -4.01 -20.29
C GLN A 211 -18.96 -4.55 -19.50
N GLU A 212 -18.07 -5.33 -20.13
CA GLU A 212 -16.88 -5.86 -19.47
C GLU A 212 -15.96 -4.75 -18.92
N TYR A 213 -15.82 -3.65 -19.65
CA TYR A 213 -15.01 -2.49 -19.23
C TYR A 213 -15.48 -1.91 -17.89
N PHE A 214 -16.77 -2.06 -17.57
CA PHE A 214 -17.35 -1.55 -16.34
C PHE A 214 -16.95 -2.39 -15.13
N ALA A 215 -16.97 -3.72 -15.27
CA ALA A 215 -16.49 -4.63 -14.22
C ALA A 215 -14.97 -4.48 -14.01
N ASP A 216 -14.23 -4.27 -15.10
CA ASP A 216 -12.79 -4.03 -15.07
C ASP A 216 -12.45 -2.72 -14.37
N GLY A 217 -13.17 -1.64 -14.71
CA GLY A 217 -13.02 -0.34 -14.05
C GLY A 217 -13.23 -0.42 -12.55
N ILE A 218 -14.29 -1.10 -12.10
CA ILE A 218 -14.55 -1.31 -10.66
C ILE A 218 -13.41 -2.09 -10.00
N THR A 219 -12.90 -3.13 -10.66
CA THR A 219 -11.78 -3.92 -10.12
C THR A 219 -10.53 -3.05 -9.98
N GLU A 220 -10.22 -2.24 -11.00
CA GLU A 220 -9.06 -1.34 -11.02
C GLU A 220 -9.16 -0.24 -9.97
N ASP A 221 -10.35 0.33 -9.77
CA ASP A 221 -10.61 1.31 -8.70
C ASP A 221 -10.41 0.69 -7.32
N ILE A 222 -10.89 -0.55 -7.09
CA ILE A 222 -10.66 -1.26 -5.82
C ILE A 222 -9.16 -1.51 -5.59
N ILE A 223 -8.42 -1.96 -6.61
CA ILE A 223 -6.96 -2.14 -6.51
C ILE A 223 -6.27 -0.82 -6.16
N THR A 224 -6.66 0.26 -6.84
CA THR A 224 -6.09 1.59 -6.63
C THR A 224 -6.35 2.09 -5.21
N ASN A 225 -7.58 1.96 -4.75
CA ASN A 225 -8.01 2.34 -3.40
C ASN A 225 -7.31 1.51 -2.32
N LEU A 226 -7.20 0.19 -2.51
CA LEU A 226 -6.47 -0.69 -1.60
C LEU A 226 -4.95 -0.42 -1.60
N SER A 227 -4.40 0.04 -2.71
CA SER A 227 -2.96 0.32 -2.83
C SER A 227 -2.51 1.56 -2.03
N LEU A 228 -3.44 2.48 -1.72
CA LEU A 228 -3.17 3.65 -0.85
C LEU A 228 -2.82 3.27 0.59
N TRP A 229 -3.17 2.05 1.02
CA TRP A 229 -2.91 1.55 2.35
C TRP A 229 -1.45 1.12 2.50
N ARG A 230 -0.79 1.58 3.56
CA ARG A 230 0.63 1.28 3.82
C ARG A 230 0.84 0.02 4.68
N THR A 231 -0.23 -0.54 5.21
CA THR A 231 -0.19 -1.64 6.18
C THR A 231 -0.02 -3.01 5.54
N PHE A 232 -0.35 -3.14 4.24
CA PHE A 232 -0.18 -4.37 3.47
C PHE A 232 0.13 -4.05 2.00
N PRO A 233 0.89 -4.91 1.30
CA PRO A 233 1.10 -4.79 -0.12
C PRO A 233 -0.15 -5.23 -0.90
N VAL A 234 -0.38 -4.58 -2.04
CA VAL A 234 -1.46 -4.94 -2.97
C VAL A 234 -0.83 -5.34 -4.30
N ILE A 235 -1.23 -6.49 -4.82
CA ILE A 235 -0.76 -7.00 -6.12
C ILE A 235 -1.36 -6.16 -7.24
N SER A 236 -0.55 -5.87 -8.24
CA SER A 236 -0.88 -5.01 -9.36
C SER A 236 -2.05 -5.56 -10.18
N ARG A 237 -2.78 -4.62 -10.81
CA ARG A 237 -3.78 -4.93 -11.84
C ARG A 237 -3.25 -5.87 -12.91
N ASN A 238 -2.08 -5.58 -13.50
CA ASN A 238 -1.55 -6.35 -14.62
C ASN A 238 -1.32 -7.82 -14.26
N SER A 239 -0.76 -8.08 -13.07
CA SER A 239 -0.57 -9.44 -12.58
C SER A 239 -1.90 -10.13 -12.30
N SER A 240 -2.82 -9.46 -11.58
CA SER A 240 -4.13 -10.04 -11.26
C SER A 240 -4.98 -10.34 -12.50
N PHE A 241 -4.93 -9.49 -13.52
CA PHE A 241 -5.75 -9.63 -14.72
C PHE A 241 -5.30 -10.81 -15.62
N THR A 242 -4.10 -11.35 -15.42
CA THR A 242 -3.66 -12.59 -16.10
C THR A 242 -4.52 -13.81 -15.76
N PHE A 243 -5.26 -13.76 -14.64
CA PHE A 243 -6.16 -14.82 -14.19
C PHE A 243 -7.60 -14.64 -14.68
N ARG A 244 -7.88 -13.64 -15.54
CA ARG A 244 -9.22 -13.42 -16.12
C ARG A 244 -9.74 -14.68 -16.81
N GLY A 245 -10.98 -15.04 -16.49
CA GLY A 245 -11.76 -16.03 -17.24
C GLY A 245 -11.23 -17.46 -17.18
N LYS A 246 -10.21 -17.75 -16.37
CA LYS A 246 -9.76 -19.13 -16.15
C LYS A 246 -10.30 -19.65 -14.81
N SER A 247 -10.73 -20.90 -14.82
CA SER A 247 -11.20 -21.63 -13.64
C SER A 247 -9.98 -22.06 -12.84
N HIS A 248 -9.62 -21.33 -11.78
CA HIS A 248 -8.42 -21.61 -11.02
C HIS A 248 -8.70 -22.19 -9.64
N ASN A 249 -7.74 -22.97 -9.16
CA ASN A 249 -7.60 -23.23 -7.73
C ASN A 249 -7.02 -21.97 -7.08
N LEU A 250 -7.77 -21.31 -6.19
CA LEU A 250 -7.36 -20.05 -5.55
C LEU A 250 -6.01 -20.14 -4.84
N LYS A 251 -5.66 -21.31 -4.29
CA LYS A 251 -4.36 -21.55 -3.65
C LYS A 251 -3.18 -21.48 -4.65
N GLN A 252 -3.39 -21.91 -5.89
CA GLN A 252 -2.39 -21.78 -6.95
C GLN A 252 -2.24 -20.32 -7.38
N VAL A 253 -3.36 -19.61 -7.57
CA VAL A 253 -3.35 -18.18 -7.90
C VAL A 253 -2.62 -17.37 -6.84
N ALA A 254 -2.96 -17.59 -5.58
CA ALA A 254 -2.31 -16.99 -4.42
C ALA A 254 -0.78 -17.25 -4.41
N SER A 255 -0.37 -18.49 -4.67
CA SER A 255 1.06 -18.85 -4.75
C SER A 255 1.78 -18.17 -5.92
N GLU A 256 1.17 -18.08 -7.09
CA GLU A 256 1.77 -17.42 -8.27
C GLU A 256 1.87 -15.90 -8.10
N LEU A 257 0.85 -15.30 -7.47
CA LEU A 257 0.81 -13.87 -7.16
C LEU A 257 1.63 -13.49 -5.92
N GLY A 258 2.07 -14.47 -5.11
CA GLY A 258 2.68 -14.19 -3.81
C GLY A 258 1.73 -13.49 -2.83
N ALA A 259 0.42 -13.70 -2.97
CA ALA A 259 -0.62 -13.10 -2.15
C ALA A 259 -1.30 -14.15 -1.28
N ARG A 260 -1.54 -13.82 0.00
CA ARG A 260 -2.29 -14.69 0.91
C ARG A 260 -3.78 -14.44 0.77
N TYR A 261 -4.17 -13.19 0.65
CA TYR A 261 -5.57 -12.80 0.59
C TYR A 261 -6.00 -12.53 -0.85
N ILE A 262 -7.11 -13.14 -1.25
CA ILE A 262 -7.71 -12.94 -2.56
C ILE A 262 -9.06 -12.23 -2.38
N VAL A 263 -9.25 -11.15 -3.12
CA VAL A 263 -10.54 -10.50 -3.31
C VAL A 263 -11.08 -10.92 -4.67
N GLU A 264 -12.28 -11.50 -4.69
CA GLU A 264 -12.98 -11.81 -5.92
C GLU A 264 -14.43 -11.33 -5.83
N GLY A 265 -15.09 -11.21 -6.98
CA GLY A 265 -16.42 -10.65 -7.02
C GLY A 265 -17.09 -10.74 -8.37
N SER A 266 -18.28 -10.16 -8.43
CA SER A 266 -19.05 -10.05 -9.66
C SER A 266 -19.80 -8.73 -9.73
N VAL A 267 -19.98 -8.24 -10.96
CA VAL A 267 -20.75 -7.05 -11.26
C VAL A 267 -21.88 -7.42 -12.22
N ARG A 268 -23.09 -6.97 -11.93
CA ARG A 268 -24.24 -7.03 -12.85
C ARG A 268 -24.84 -5.64 -12.98
N LYS A 269 -24.63 -5.02 -14.14
CA LYS A 269 -25.29 -3.77 -14.53
C LYS A 269 -26.58 -4.09 -15.29
N GLY A 270 -27.66 -3.40 -14.95
CA GLY A 270 -28.97 -3.57 -15.57
C GLY A 270 -29.75 -2.27 -15.55
N GLY A 271 -29.78 -1.56 -16.68
CA GLY A 271 -30.31 -0.20 -16.74
C GLY A 271 -29.58 0.72 -15.76
N ASN A 272 -30.33 1.40 -14.88
CA ASN A 272 -29.77 2.30 -13.87
C ASN A 272 -29.38 1.60 -12.54
N ARG A 273 -29.41 0.27 -12.47
CA ARG A 273 -29.07 -0.48 -11.24
C ARG A 273 -27.83 -1.32 -11.44
N VAL A 274 -27.01 -1.38 -10.39
CA VAL A 274 -25.83 -2.22 -10.35
C VAL A 274 -25.90 -3.09 -9.10
N ARG A 275 -25.58 -4.37 -9.30
CA ARG A 275 -25.33 -5.32 -8.24
C ARG A 275 -23.87 -5.67 -8.22
N ILE A 276 -23.21 -5.40 -7.10
CA ILE A 276 -21.82 -5.82 -6.84
C ILE A 276 -21.86 -6.88 -5.75
N THR A 277 -21.11 -7.96 -5.94
CA THR A 277 -20.79 -8.92 -4.87
C THR A 277 -19.28 -8.98 -4.76
N ALA A 278 -18.75 -8.86 -3.56
CA ALA A 278 -17.32 -9.00 -3.29
C ALA A 278 -17.12 -9.96 -2.12
N GLN A 279 -16.02 -10.70 -2.15
CA GLN A 279 -15.62 -11.59 -1.07
C GLN A 279 -14.11 -11.57 -0.87
N LEU A 280 -13.71 -11.78 0.38
CA LEU A 280 -12.32 -11.85 0.82
C LEU A 280 -12.03 -13.26 1.31
N ILE A 281 -10.99 -13.87 0.76
CA ILE A 281 -10.63 -15.27 0.98
C ILE A 281 -9.19 -15.33 1.48
N ASP A 282 -8.94 -16.10 2.54
CA ASP A 282 -7.60 -16.52 2.93
C ASP A 282 -7.24 -17.78 2.14
N ALA A 283 -6.32 -17.66 1.17
CA ALA A 283 -5.97 -18.75 0.27
C ALA A 283 -5.01 -19.78 0.90
N GLU A 284 -4.38 -19.48 2.04
CA GLU A 284 -3.56 -20.46 2.75
C GLU A 284 -4.43 -21.52 3.45
N GLU A 285 -5.43 -21.02 4.18
CA GLU A 285 -6.39 -21.79 5.00
C GLU A 285 -7.66 -22.18 4.22
N ASP A 286 -7.80 -21.73 2.96
CA ASP A 286 -8.97 -21.95 2.09
C ASP A 286 -10.29 -21.55 2.78
N HIS A 287 -10.27 -20.38 3.44
CA HIS A 287 -11.37 -19.91 4.28
C HIS A 287 -11.92 -18.55 3.81
N HIS A 288 -13.25 -18.47 3.67
CA HIS A 288 -13.95 -17.22 3.36
C HIS A 288 -14.03 -16.33 4.60
N LEU A 289 -13.26 -15.24 4.61
CA LEU A 289 -13.25 -14.27 5.71
C LEU A 289 -14.48 -13.36 5.69
N TRP A 290 -14.98 -13.04 4.50
CA TRP A 290 -16.11 -12.15 4.31
C TRP A 290 -16.71 -12.24 2.91
N SER A 291 -18.01 -11.99 2.82
CA SER A 291 -18.72 -11.81 1.57
C SER A 291 -19.83 -10.80 1.80
N GLU A 292 -20.01 -9.87 0.87
CA GLU A 292 -21.06 -8.87 0.94
C GLU A 292 -21.57 -8.52 -0.45
N LYS A 293 -22.80 -8.00 -0.47
CA LYS A 293 -23.56 -7.74 -1.69
C LYS A 293 -24.24 -6.39 -1.59
N TRP A 294 -24.02 -5.57 -2.61
CA TRP A 294 -24.64 -4.26 -2.77
C TRP A 294 -25.60 -4.28 -3.93
N ASP A 295 -26.81 -3.79 -3.68
CA ASP A 295 -27.82 -3.52 -4.70
C ASP A 295 -28.08 -2.01 -4.70
N ARG A 296 -27.46 -1.28 -5.64
CA ARG A 296 -27.45 0.20 -5.68
C ARG A 296 -27.86 0.74 -7.05
N THR A 297 -28.07 2.05 -7.12
CA THR A 297 -28.19 2.76 -8.39
C THR A 297 -26.79 3.03 -8.97
N LEU A 298 -26.68 3.37 -10.26
CA LEU A 298 -25.40 3.78 -10.84
C LEU A 298 -24.83 5.05 -10.18
N GLU A 299 -25.68 5.93 -9.64
CA GLU A 299 -25.26 7.18 -9.01
C GLU A 299 -24.54 6.94 -7.66
N ASP A 300 -24.90 5.86 -6.96
CA ASP A 300 -24.30 5.47 -5.67
C ASP A 300 -23.11 4.50 -5.84
N ILE A 301 -22.63 4.28 -7.07
CA ILE A 301 -21.61 3.25 -7.35
C ILE A 301 -20.29 3.53 -6.64
N PHE A 302 -19.92 4.81 -6.55
CA PHE A 302 -18.70 5.24 -5.89
C PHE A 302 -18.73 4.97 -4.39
N ASP A 303 -19.91 5.11 -3.75
CA ASP A 303 -20.07 4.78 -2.34
C ASP A 303 -19.85 3.28 -2.11
N VAL A 304 -20.23 2.42 -3.06
CA VAL A 304 -19.96 0.97 -2.99
C VAL A 304 -18.47 0.66 -3.11
N GLN A 305 -17.73 1.36 -3.98
CA GLN A 305 -16.29 1.16 -4.14
C GLN A 305 -15.52 1.49 -2.85
N ASP A 306 -15.91 2.58 -2.19
CA ASP A 306 -15.37 2.99 -0.90
C ASP A 306 -15.73 1.98 0.19
N GLU A 307 -17.01 1.58 0.29
CA GLU A 307 -17.49 0.57 1.24
C GLU A 307 -16.75 -0.77 1.09
N VAL A 308 -16.53 -1.25 -0.15
CA VAL A 308 -15.78 -2.49 -0.43
C VAL A 308 -14.35 -2.38 0.08
N SER A 309 -13.66 -1.29 -0.26
CA SER A 309 -12.27 -1.06 0.13
C SER A 309 -12.12 -0.96 1.64
N GLU A 310 -13.01 -0.23 2.31
CA GLU A 310 -13.06 -0.12 3.77
C GLU A 310 -13.36 -1.46 4.46
N ALA A 311 -14.28 -2.25 3.89
CA ALA A 311 -14.67 -3.55 4.43
C ALA A 311 -13.51 -4.55 4.37
N ILE A 312 -12.74 -4.55 3.27
CA ILE A 312 -11.54 -5.37 3.11
C ILE A 312 -10.47 -4.92 4.11
N THR A 313 -10.16 -3.62 4.17
CA THR A 313 -9.09 -3.12 5.03
C THR A 313 -9.37 -3.35 6.51
N ARG A 314 -10.61 -3.15 6.99
CA ARG A 314 -10.99 -3.43 8.39
C ARG A 314 -10.72 -4.88 8.82
N ARG A 315 -10.77 -5.82 7.88
CA ARG A 315 -10.58 -7.27 8.14
C ARG A 315 -9.13 -7.70 8.06
N VAL A 316 -8.38 -7.13 7.10
CA VAL A 316 -6.96 -7.48 6.90
C VAL A 316 -6.05 -6.70 7.85
N SER A 317 -6.40 -5.47 8.22
CA SER A 317 -5.63 -4.64 9.14
C SER A 317 -6.56 -3.79 10.02
N PRO A 318 -6.97 -4.29 11.20
CA PRO A 318 -7.90 -3.57 12.08
C PRO A 318 -7.37 -2.22 12.63
N SER A 319 -6.08 -1.92 12.46
CA SER A 319 -5.39 -0.73 12.98
C SER A 319 -5.45 0.51 12.07
N VAL A 320 -6.42 0.55 11.17
CA VAL A 320 -6.59 1.55 10.11
C VAL A 320 -6.91 2.94 10.65
N THR A 321 -6.16 3.94 10.18
CA THR A 321 -6.30 5.35 10.54
C THR A 321 -7.30 6.11 9.67
N GLY A 322 -7.89 7.19 10.19
CA GLY A 322 -8.88 8.02 9.46
C GLY A 322 -8.32 8.87 8.31
N HIS A 323 -6.99 8.89 8.09
CA HIS A 323 -6.37 9.69 7.04
C HIS A 323 -6.52 9.05 5.65
N GLU A 324 -6.51 7.73 5.57
CA GLU A 324 -6.72 6.96 4.34
C GLU A 324 -8.16 7.10 3.82
N LEU A 325 -9.15 7.20 4.72
CA LEU A 325 -10.56 7.47 4.40
C LEU A 325 -10.78 8.83 3.70
N LYS A 326 -10.07 9.88 4.15
CA LYS A 326 -10.16 11.21 3.51
C LYS A 326 -9.55 11.25 2.11
N ARG A 327 -8.68 10.30 1.74
CA ARG A 327 -8.07 10.21 0.40
C ARG A 327 -9.04 9.62 -0.62
N LEU A 328 -9.75 8.56 -0.24
CA LEU A 328 -10.78 7.92 -1.07
C LEU A 328 -11.83 8.95 -1.52
N SER A 329 -12.34 9.74 -0.56
CA SER A 329 -13.33 10.79 -0.84
C SER A 329 -12.87 11.90 -1.80
N ARG A 330 -11.56 12.13 -1.98
CA ARG A 330 -11.01 13.20 -2.84
C ARG A 330 -10.85 12.77 -4.31
N SER A 331 -10.90 11.48 -4.61
CA SER A 331 -10.73 10.95 -5.97
C SER A 331 -12.06 10.66 -6.69
N ARG A 332 -13.20 11.02 -6.08
CA ARG A 332 -14.54 10.69 -6.61
C ARG A 332 -14.88 11.53 -7.85
N PRO A 333 -15.18 10.90 -9.01
CA PRO A 333 -15.71 11.59 -10.18
C PRO A 333 -17.04 12.28 -9.84
N GLN A 334 -17.25 13.50 -10.35
CA GLN A 334 -18.50 14.24 -10.13
C GLN A 334 -19.55 13.93 -11.21
N SER A 335 -19.11 13.36 -12.34
CA SER A 335 -19.93 13.04 -13.49
C SER A 335 -19.80 11.57 -13.91
N MET A 336 -20.94 10.88 -13.95
CA MET A 336 -21.02 9.49 -14.40
C MET A 336 -20.60 9.33 -15.86
N SER A 337 -20.99 10.26 -16.74
CA SER A 337 -20.61 10.19 -18.15
C SER A 337 -19.12 10.45 -18.36
N ALA A 338 -18.52 11.33 -17.55
CA ALA A 338 -17.07 11.54 -17.58
C ALA A 338 -16.31 10.30 -17.11
N TRP A 339 -16.82 9.64 -16.05
CA TRP A 339 -16.24 8.39 -15.56
C TRP A 339 -16.38 7.25 -16.57
N GLU A 340 -17.52 7.10 -17.25
CA GLU A 340 -17.67 6.08 -18.31
C GLU A 340 -16.70 6.32 -19.48
N GLU A 341 -16.53 7.57 -19.94
CA GLU A 341 -15.52 7.91 -20.96
C GLU A 341 -14.10 7.62 -20.46
N TYR A 342 -13.79 7.97 -19.22
CA TYR A 342 -12.51 7.63 -18.59
C TYR A 342 -12.25 6.13 -18.57
N LEU A 343 -13.21 5.31 -18.16
CA LEU A 343 -13.06 3.85 -18.13
C LEU A 343 -12.88 3.25 -19.53
N GLN A 344 -13.54 3.79 -20.56
CA GLN A 344 -13.32 3.38 -21.94
C GLN A 344 -11.90 3.72 -22.41
N GLY A 345 -11.42 4.92 -22.08
CA GLY A 345 -10.04 5.32 -22.33
C GLY A 345 -9.04 4.41 -21.60
N LEU A 346 -9.34 4.05 -20.35
CA LEU A 346 -8.50 3.18 -19.52
C LEU A 346 -8.41 1.76 -20.09
N LYS A 347 -9.53 1.21 -20.56
CA LYS A 347 -9.54 -0.07 -21.27
C LYS A 347 -8.62 -0.02 -22.49
N LEU A 348 -8.82 0.97 -23.37
CA LEU A 348 -8.02 1.11 -24.60
C LEU A 348 -6.55 1.34 -24.30
N TYR A 349 -6.25 2.12 -23.26
CA TYR A 349 -4.89 2.34 -22.79
C TYR A 349 -4.28 1.01 -22.33
N ASN A 350 -4.95 0.24 -21.50
CA ASN A 350 -4.41 -1.01 -20.96
C ASN A 350 -4.33 -2.15 -21.99
N ASP A 351 -5.29 -2.24 -22.91
CA ASP A 351 -5.38 -3.28 -23.95
C ASP A 351 -4.58 -2.93 -25.21
N ARG A 352 -3.90 -1.76 -25.24
CA ARG A 352 -3.19 -1.28 -26.43
C ARG A 352 -2.15 -2.27 -26.92
N ASN A 353 -1.89 -2.23 -28.23
CA ASN A 353 -0.74 -2.91 -28.79
C ASN A 353 0.53 -2.12 -28.44
N TYR A 354 1.58 -2.83 -28.02
CA TYR A 354 2.83 -2.24 -27.53
C TYR A 354 3.92 -2.20 -28.61
N SER A 355 3.57 -2.49 -29.86
CA SER A 355 4.52 -2.39 -30.97
C SER A 355 4.80 -0.93 -31.34
N ASP A 356 6.07 -0.64 -31.66
CA ASP A 356 6.55 0.70 -32.07
C ASP A 356 5.84 1.29 -33.33
N LEU A 357 4.89 0.56 -33.94
CA LEU A 357 4.24 0.90 -35.22
C LEU A 357 2.71 1.02 -35.13
N ASP A 358 2.09 0.65 -34.01
CA ASP A 358 0.64 0.68 -33.84
C ASP A 358 0.26 1.53 -32.62
N ASN A 359 -0.16 2.77 -32.89
CA ASN A 359 -0.55 3.75 -31.87
C ASN A 359 -2.07 3.96 -31.81
N GLN A 360 -2.87 3.12 -32.50
CA GLN A 360 -4.30 3.37 -32.62
C GLN A 360 -4.99 3.28 -31.25
N GLY A 361 -4.68 2.26 -30.44
CA GLY A 361 -5.25 2.11 -29.10
C GLY A 361 -4.92 3.29 -28.16
N LEU A 362 -3.69 3.79 -28.19
CA LEU A 362 -3.29 4.95 -27.38
C LEU A 362 -3.95 6.26 -27.87
N THR A 363 -4.10 6.40 -29.19
CA THR A 363 -4.77 7.56 -29.80
C THR A 363 -6.25 7.58 -29.43
N GLU A 364 -6.93 6.43 -29.51
CA GLU A 364 -8.34 6.31 -29.10
C GLU A 364 -8.49 6.52 -27.58
N ALA A 365 -7.59 5.96 -26.77
CA ALA A 365 -7.57 6.20 -25.33
C ALA A 365 -7.47 7.69 -24.99
N ARG A 366 -6.56 8.42 -25.67
CA ARG A 366 -6.39 9.87 -25.52
C ARG A 366 -7.70 10.62 -25.81
N LEU A 367 -8.40 10.28 -26.89
CA LEU A 367 -9.68 10.91 -27.24
C LEU A 367 -10.75 10.70 -26.16
N HIS A 368 -10.79 9.51 -25.54
CA HIS A 368 -11.70 9.23 -24.43
C HIS A 368 -11.34 10.03 -23.18
N PHE A 369 -10.04 10.14 -22.83
CA PHE A 369 -9.61 10.98 -21.71
C PHE A 369 -9.87 12.48 -21.96
N GLU A 370 -9.72 12.97 -23.19
CA GLU A 370 -10.07 14.33 -23.59
C GLU A 370 -11.58 14.59 -23.41
N LYS A 371 -12.44 13.69 -23.89
CA LYS A 371 -13.89 13.78 -23.65
C LYS A 371 -14.24 13.75 -22.16
N ALA A 372 -13.54 12.92 -21.37
CA ALA A 372 -13.78 12.83 -19.94
C ALA A 372 -13.51 14.18 -19.24
N ILE A 373 -12.42 14.87 -19.59
CA ILE A 373 -12.12 16.20 -19.02
C ILE A 373 -13.01 17.33 -19.57
N ASP A 374 -13.55 17.17 -20.78
CA ASP A 374 -14.55 18.09 -21.33
C ASP A 374 -15.90 17.96 -20.59
N LEU A 375 -16.23 16.76 -20.12
CA LEU A 375 -17.43 16.46 -19.34
C LEU A 375 -17.28 16.78 -17.85
N ASP A 376 -16.08 16.60 -17.30
CA ASP A 376 -15.73 16.89 -15.91
C ASP A 376 -14.26 17.34 -15.80
N ASP A 377 -14.06 18.65 -15.70
CA ASP A 377 -12.73 19.26 -15.65
C ASP A 377 -12.03 19.08 -14.28
N THR A 378 -12.68 18.39 -13.34
CA THR A 378 -12.16 18.05 -12.02
C THR A 378 -11.60 16.62 -11.95
N LEU A 379 -11.74 15.83 -13.01
CA LEU A 379 -11.29 14.44 -13.06
C LEU A 379 -9.76 14.33 -13.19
N SER A 380 -9.08 14.34 -12.04
CA SER A 380 -7.61 14.32 -11.95
C SER A 380 -6.96 13.19 -12.75
N ASP A 381 -7.54 11.99 -12.74
CA ASP A 381 -6.94 10.80 -13.36
C ASP A 381 -6.92 10.92 -14.88
N ALA A 382 -7.98 11.45 -15.50
CA ALA A 382 -8.02 11.67 -16.93
C ALA A 382 -6.89 12.63 -17.39
N TYR A 383 -6.65 13.72 -16.64
CA TYR A 383 -5.47 14.57 -16.88
C TYR A 383 -4.15 13.81 -16.70
N ALA A 384 -4.03 12.98 -15.67
CA ALA A 384 -2.80 12.21 -15.44
C ALA A 384 -2.52 11.21 -16.59
N TYR A 385 -3.54 10.50 -17.08
CA TYR A 385 -3.40 9.59 -18.21
C TYR A 385 -3.08 10.32 -19.52
N LEU A 386 -3.58 11.53 -19.76
CA LEU A 386 -3.15 12.33 -20.93
C LEU A 386 -1.64 12.60 -20.92
N ALA A 387 -1.07 12.87 -19.74
CA ALA A 387 0.37 12.99 -19.56
C ALA A 387 1.09 11.65 -19.78
N LEU A 388 0.56 10.54 -19.28
CA LEU A 388 1.14 9.20 -19.50
C LEU A 388 1.07 8.76 -20.97
N CYS A 389 0.04 9.15 -21.72
CA CYS A 389 0.01 8.92 -23.17
C CYS A 389 1.16 9.66 -23.86
N GLY A 390 1.49 10.89 -23.42
CA GLY A 390 2.66 11.62 -23.92
C GLY A 390 3.99 10.91 -23.65
N PHE A 391 4.10 10.22 -22.51
CA PHE A 391 5.26 9.37 -22.22
C PHE A 391 5.41 8.25 -23.26
N TRP A 392 4.33 7.55 -23.60
CA TRP A 392 4.39 6.49 -24.61
C TRP A 392 4.74 7.03 -25.99
N ASP A 393 4.26 8.23 -26.34
CA ASP A 393 4.65 8.85 -27.61
C ASP A 393 6.15 9.15 -27.70
N LEU A 394 6.81 9.42 -26.56
CA LEU A 394 8.27 9.59 -26.48
C LEU A 394 9.00 8.26 -26.58
N VAL A 395 8.53 7.21 -25.89
CA VAL A 395 9.18 5.89 -25.87
C VAL A 395 9.10 5.18 -27.22
N HIS A 396 7.93 5.25 -27.88
CA HIS A 396 7.70 4.61 -29.17
C HIS A 396 8.15 5.48 -30.35
N PHE A 397 8.75 6.65 -30.10
CA PHE A 397 9.19 7.60 -31.12
C PHE A 397 8.08 8.00 -32.12
N THR A 398 6.82 8.06 -31.66
CA THR A 398 5.66 8.44 -32.48
C THR A 398 5.39 9.95 -32.45
N THR A 399 6.06 10.69 -31.55
CA THR A 399 5.97 12.16 -31.53
C THR A 399 6.65 12.80 -32.74
N VAL A 400 6.04 13.87 -33.25
CA VAL A 400 6.64 14.73 -34.28
C VAL A 400 7.62 15.74 -33.67
N ASP A 401 7.31 16.23 -32.47
CA ASP A 401 8.14 17.18 -31.72
C ASP A 401 8.11 16.84 -30.22
N SER A 402 9.22 16.26 -29.75
CA SER A 402 9.36 15.87 -28.35
C SER A 402 9.20 17.04 -27.38
N LYS A 403 9.50 18.29 -27.78
CA LYS A 403 9.31 19.46 -26.90
C LYS A 403 7.84 19.77 -26.70
N VAL A 404 7.03 19.65 -27.75
CA VAL A 404 5.57 19.82 -27.67
C VAL A 404 4.97 18.73 -26.79
N THR A 405 5.38 17.47 -26.98
CA THR A 405 4.93 16.36 -26.12
C THR A 405 5.33 16.58 -24.66
N LEU A 406 6.56 17.00 -24.38
CA LEU A 406 7.02 17.29 -23.02
C LEU A 406 6.23 18.41 -22.34
N GLU A 407 5.90 19.48 -23.07
CA GLU A 407 5.09 20.56 -22.52
C GLU A 407 3.65 20.09 -22.26
N MET A 408 3.06 19.31 -23.17
CA MET A 408 1.73 18.69 -22.96
C MET A 408 1.72 17.82 -21.69
N MET A 409 2.72 16.94 -21.52
CA MET A 409 2.84 16.11 -20.32
C MET A 409 2.88 16.95 -19.04
N LYS A 410 3.63 18.06 -19.06
CA LYS A 410 3.73 18.98 -17.93
C LYS A 410 2.41 19.68 -17.63
N VAL A 411 1.72 20.19 -18.66
CA VAL A 411 0.44 20.90 -18.53
C VAL A 411 -0.60 19.99 -17.90
N HIS A 412 -0.83 18.80 -18.45
CA HIS A 412 -1.82 17.88 -17.91
C HIS A 412 -1.39 17.32 -16.55
N GLY A 413 -0.11 16.96 -16.37
CA GLY A 413 0.42 16.50 -15.08
C GLY A 413 0.25 17.54 -13.96
N ARG A 414 0.48 18.83 -14.24
CA ARG A 414 0.28 19.92 -13.27
C ARG A 414 -1.19 20.16 -12.96
N LYS A 415 -2.07 20.08 -13.97
CA LYS A 415 -3.52 20.19 -13.75
C LYS A 415 -4.00 19.04 -12.87
N ALA A 416 -3.57 17.81 -13.14
CA ALA A 416 -3.84 16.64 -12.30
C ALA A 416 -3.32 16.84 -10.86
N GLU A 417 -2.06 17.26 -10.67
CA GLU A 417 -1.50 17.55 -9.34
C GLU A 417 -2.29 18.64 -8.60
N THR A 418 -2.79 19.66 -9.31
CA THR A 418 -3.58 20.74 -8.70
C THR A 418 -4.94 20.23 -8.22
N LEU A 419 -5.57 19.33 -8.98
CA LEU A 419 -6.85 18.72 -8.63
C LEU A 419 -6.69 17.73 -7.47
N ASN A 420 -5.64 16.90 -7.52
CA ASN A 420 -5.30 15.95 -6.46
C ASN A 420 -3.77 15.87 -6.26
N PRO A 421 -3.21 16.59 -5.26
CA PRO A 421 -1.77 16.61 -4.98
C PRO A 421 -1.17 15.28 -4.53
N GLU A 422 -2.03 14.33 -4.12
CA GLU A 422 -1.67 13.01 -3.61
C GLU A 422 -1.86 11.91 -4.67
N ASN A 423 -2.29 12.27 -5.90
CA ASN A 423 -2.51 11.33 -6.99
C ASN A 423 -1.18 10.77 -7.52
N PRO A 424 -0.90 9.46 -7.36
CA PRO A 424 0.34 8.88 -7.83
C PRO A 424 0.50 8.94 -9.35
N LEU A 425 -0.57 8.83 -10.13
CA LEU A 425 -0.52 8.95 -11.60
C LEU A 425 -0.08 10.35 -12.03
N ALA A 426 -0.62 11.39 -11.38
CA ALA A 426 -0.25 12.78 -11.66
C ALA A 426 1.23 13.04 -11.36
N LEU A 427 1.70 12.55 -10.21
CA LEU A 427 3.08 12.68 -9.78
C LEU A 427 4.03 11.92 -10.72
N ILE A 428 3.65 10.72 -11.17
CA ILE A 428 4.42 9.95 -12.15
C ILE A 428 4.46 10.66 -13.51
N GLY A 429 3.35 11.23 -13.99
CA GLY A 429 3.32 12.00 -15.24
C GLY A 429 4.32 13.17 -15.21
N LEU A 430 4.43 13.86 -14.07
CA LEU A 430 5.43 14.90 -13.85
C LEU A 430 6.85 14.33 -13.71
N ALA A 431 7.03 13.22 -13.01
CA ALA A 431 8.32 12.53 -12.92
C ALA A 431 8.85 12.14 -14.30
N ALA A 432 7.98 11.60 -15.16
CA ALA A 432 8.28 11.25 -16.55
C ALA A 432 8.68 12.49 -17.36
N HIS A 433 7.93 13.59 -17.25
CA HIS A 433 8.28 14.86 -17.91
C HIS A 433 9.71 15.32 -17.55
N TYR A 434 10.04 15.37 -16.24
CA TYR A 434 11.36 15.80 -15.80
C TYR A 434 12.46 14.80 -16.19
N PHE A 435 12.16 13.49 -16.17
CA PHE A 435 13.08 12.45 -16.61
C PHE A 435 13.49 12.64 -18.08
N PHE A 436 12.53 12.79 -19.00
CA PHE A 436 12.83 13.02 -20.42
C PHE A 436 13.40 14.42 -20.70
N SER A 437 13.21 15.37 -19.79
CA SER A 437 13.87 16.68 -19.85
C SER A 437 15.33 16.63 -19.33
N GLY A 438 15.77 15.51 -18.74
CA GLY A 438 17.08 15.35 -18.13
C GLY A 438 17.25 16.03 -16.77
N ASP A 439 16.16 16.41 -16.11
CA ASP A 439 16.12 17.03 -14.78
C ASP A 439 15.83 15.97 -13.71
N PHE A 440 16.85 15.16 -13.41
CA PHE A 440 16.71 14.08 -12.43
C PHE A 440 16.39 14.53 -11.01
N PRO A 441 16.89 15.67 -10.49
CA PRO A 441 16.50 16.14 -9.16
C PRO A 441 14.99 16.33 -9.01
N ASN A 442 14.33 16.99 -9.97
CA ASN A 442 12.87 17.12 -9.95
C ASN A 442 12.18 15.78 -10.22
N ALA A 443 12.67 14.97 -11.17
CA ALA A 443 12.09 13.66 -11.45
C ALA A 443 12.08 12.75 -10.20
N LEU A 444 13.18 12.71 -9.44
CA LEU A 444 13.30 11.97 -8.18
C LEU A 444 12.32 12.48 -7.13
N ASN A 445 12.22 13.82 -6.95
CA ASN A 445 11.29 14.39 -5.97
C ASN A 445 9.83 13.94 -6.22
N TYR A 446 9.40 13.96 -7.48
CA TYR A 446 8.05 13.53 -7.86
C TYR A 446 7.86 12.02 -7.70
N ALA A 447 8.84 11.20 -8.10
CA ALA A 447 8.76 9.75 -7.97
C ALA A 447 8.77 9.27 -6.51
N GLU A 448 9.61 9.88 -5.66
CA GLU A 448 9.67 9.61 -4.22
C GLU A 448 8.33 9.95 -3.55
N ARG A 449 7.72 11.10 -3.90
CA ARG A 449 6.37 11.48 -3.43
C ARG A 449 5.31 10.47 -3.90
N ALA A 450 5.36 10.02 -5.16
CA ALA A 450 4.40 9.07 -5.70
C ALA A 450 4.42 7.74 -4.91
N VAL A 451 5.62 7.20 -4.62
CA VAL A 451 5.79 6.02 -3.76
C VAL A 451 5.34 6.30 -2.32
N GLN A 452 5.63 7.49 -1.79
CA GLN A 452 5.20 7.87 -0.45
C GLN A 452 3.67 7.87 -0.32
N PHE A 453 2.94 8.41 -1.31
CA PHE A 453 1.48 8.46 -1.28
C PHE A 453 0.84 7.10 -1.55
N ASN A 454 1.38 6.32 -2.47
CA ASN A 454 0.88 4.99 -2.81
C ASN A 454 2.06 3.99 -2.93
N PRO A 455 2.42 3.29 -1.84
CA PRO A 455 3.60 2.41 -1.83
C PRO A 455 3.39 1.10 -2.58
N SER A 456 2.13 0.67 -2.75
CA SER A 456 1.77 -0.55 -3.49
C SER A 456 1.57 -0.30 -4.97
N PHE A 457 1.61 0.95 -5.44
CA PHE A 457 1.52 1.23 -6.86
C PHE A 457 2.81 0.86 -7.58
N THR A 458 2.76 -0.23 -8.34
CA THR A 458 3.90 -0.79 -9.09
C THR A 458 4.57 0.26 -9.98
N LEU A 459 3.77 1.05 -10.70
CA LEU A 459 4.30 2.03 -11.64
C LEU A 459 5.11 3.13 -10.93
N SER A 460 4.73 3.54 -9.70
CA SER A 460 5.52 4.49 -8.89
C SER A 460 6.90 3.92 -8.55
N ASN A 461 6.94 2.66 -8.09
CA ASN A 461 8.19 1.99 -7.70
C ASN A 461 9.10 1.77 -8.91
N TRP A 462 8.52 1.39 -10.06
CA TRP A 462 9.26 1.23 -11.32
C TRP A 462 9.86 2.56 -11.78
N TRP A 463 9.08 3.65 -11.78
CA TRP A 463 9.58 4.98 -12.16
C TRP A 463 10.67 5.48 -11.23
N LEU A 464 10.47 5.35 -9.91
CA LEU A 464 11.50 5.72 -8.93
C LEU A 464 12.81 4.97 -9.20
N GLY A 465 12.72 3.67 -9.40
CA GLY A 465 13.85 2.81 -9.73
C GLY A 465 14.55 3.20 -11.03
N LEU A 466 13.81 3.43 -12.10
CA LEU A 466 14.35 3.86 -13.39
C LEU A 466 15.06 5.21 -13.28
N ILE A 467 14.41 6.19 -12.64
CA ILE A 467 14.98 7.54 -12.45
C ILE A 467 16.24 7.46 -11.59
N GLN A 468 16.24 6.69 -10.50
CA GLN A 468 17.42 6.45 -9.67
C GLN A 468 18.58 5.86 -10.48
N ALA A 469 18.34 4.88 -11.36
CA ALA A 469 19.38 4.34 -12.23
C ALA A 469 19.99 5.42 -13.13
N HIS A 470 19.15 6.19 -13.82
CA HIS A 470 19.63 7.25 -14.71
C HIS A 470 20.31 8.41 -13.97
N ALA A 471 19.92 8.67 -12.72
CA ALA A 471 20.53 9.66 -11.84
C ALA A 471 21.83 9.18 -11.16
N GLY A 472 22.22 7.91 -11.34
CA GLY A 472 23.43 7.32 -10.73
C GLY A 472 23.25 6.74 -9.32
N ARG A 473 22.02 6.65 -8.81
CA ARG A 473 21.67 6.02 -7.52
C ARG A 473 21.38 4.52 -7.71
N PHE A 474 22.37 3.78 -8.18
CA PHE A 474 22.14 2.42 -8.70
C PHE A 474 21.70 1.40 -7.64
N GLN A 475 22.24 1.46 -6.41
CA GLN A 475 21.82 0.53 -5.35
C GLN A 475 20.39 0.78 -4.89
N GLU A 476 19.99 2.05 -4.74
CA GLU A 476 18.61 2.42 -4.42
C GLU A 476 17.65 1.98 -5.55
N SER A 477 18.08 2.17 -6.80
CA SER A 477 17.36 1.73 -7.99
C SER A 477 17.00 0.25 -7.96
N GLU A 478 17.96 -0.62 -7.65
CA GLU A 478 17.70 -2.07 -7.56
C GLU A 478 16.61 -2.39 -6.53
N ILE A 479 16.66 -1.75 -5.36
CA ILE A 479 15.67 -1.96 -4.29
C ILE A 479 14.27 -1.55 -4.77
N SER A 480 14.13 -0.37 -5.38
CA SER A 480 12.84 0.13 -5.88
C SER A 480 12.29 -0.72 -7.04
N ILE A 481 13.14 -1.18 -7.96
CA ILE A 481 12.71 -2.02 -9.10
C ILE A 481 12.31 -3.42 -8.61
N LEU A 482 13.06 -4.02 -7.69
CA LEU A 482 12.69 -5.30 -7.09
C LEU A 482 11.39 -5.21 -6.30
N LYS A 483 11.09 -4.05 -5.70
CA LYS A 483 9.77 -3.82 -5.09
C LYS A 483 8.65 -3.78 -6.13
N ALA A 484 8.88 -3.15 -7.29
CA ALA A 484 7.92 -3.21 -8.40
C ALA A 484 7.70 -4.65 -8.89
N PHE A 485 8.75 -5.45 -8.98
CA PHE A 485 8.66 -6.88 -9.34
C PHE A 485 7.84 -7.68 -8.32
N GLU A 486 8.06 -7.46 -7.02
CA GLU A 486 7.29 -8.11 -5.95
C GLU A 486 5.79 -7.77 -6.02
N LEU A 487 5.44 -6.53 -6.38
CA LEU A 487 4.06 -6.08 -6.51
C LEU A 487 3.41 -6.54 -7.83
N SER A 488 4.20 -6.98 -8.82
CA SER A 488 3.71 -7.42 -10.13
C SER A 488 4.47 -8.65 -10.65
N PRO A 489 4.38 -9.80 -9.97
CA PRO A 489 5.26 -10.96 -10.21
C PRO A 489 4.97 -11.72 -11.52
N VAL A 490 3.77 -11.56 -12.09
CA VAL A 490 3.35 -12.23 -13.33
C VAL A 490 2.85 -11.23 -14.37
N ASP A 491 3.37 -9.99 -14.31
CA ASP A 491 3.03 -8.94 -15.26
C ASP A 491 3.30 -9.40 -16.71
N PRO A 492 2.34 -9.27 -17.63
CA PRO A 492 2.63 -9.43 -19.06
C PRO A 492 3.71 -8.47 -19.57
N GLU A 493 3.95 -7.37 -18.85
CA GLU A 493 4.92 -6.31 -19.18
C GLU A 493 6.22 -6.38 -18.35
N LEU A 494 6.58 -7.58 -17.84
CA LEU A 494 7.78 -7.78 -17.02
C LEU A 494 9.07 -7.35 -17.72
N GLU A 495 9.12 -7.26 -19.06
CA GLU A 495 10.27 -6.75 -19.80
C GLU A 495 10.67 -5.34 -19.37
N ARG A 496 9.72 -4.49 -18.95
CA ARG A 496 10.03 -3.13 -18.47
C ARG A 496 10.77 -3.15 -17.16
N ILE A 497 10.41 -4.07 -16.27
CA ILE A 497 11.10 -4.27 -15.00
C ILE A 497 12.53 -4.77 -15.26
N TYR A 498 12.68 -5.75 -16.16
CA TYR A 498 14.01 -6.23 -16.56
C TYR A 498 14.85 -5.15 -17.24
N GLY A 499 14.25 -4.29 -18.05
CA GLY A 499 14.93 -3.13 -18.64
C GLY A 499 15.45 -2.14 -17.59
N ALA A 500 14.66 -1.85 -16.57
CA ALA A 500 15.10 -1.02 -15.45
C ALA A 500 16.21 -1.71 -14.64
N LEU A 501 16.10 -3.03 -14.39
CA LEU A 501 17.16 -3.80 -13.71
C LEU A 501 18.46 -3.79 -14.49
N TYR A 502 18.41 -3.92 -15.82
CA TYR A 502 19.58 -3.76 -16.69
C TYR A 502 20.29 -2.44 -16.40
N CYS A 503 19.53 -1.33 -16.37
CA CYS A 503 20.07 0.00 -16.12
C CYS A 503 20.77 0.09 -14.75
N SER A 504 20.15 -0.48 -13.71
CA SER A 504 20.75 -0.55 -12.38
C SER A 504 22.04 -1.38 -12.36
N TYR A 505 22.00 -2.61 -12.87
CA TYR A 505 23.15 -3.52 -12.86
C TYR A 505 24.32 -3.02 -13.70
N LEU A 506 24.05 -2.40 -14.86
CA LEU A 506 25.08 -1.79 -15.69
C LEU A 506 25.83 -0.70 -14.91
N GLY A 507 25.10 0.20 -14.24
CA GLY A 507 25.68 1.26 -13.42
C GLY A 507 26.50 0.75 -12.23
N GLN A 508 26.08 -0.36 -11.64
CA GLN A 508 26.84 -1.08 -10.60
C GLN A 508 28.03 -1.89 -11.16
N LYS A 509 28.25 -1.90 -12.48
CA LYS A 509 29.25 -2.73 -13.19
C LYS A 509 29.05 -4.24 -13.00
N ARG A 510 27.82 -4.66 -12.67
CA ARG A 510 27.37 -6.06 -12.58
C ARG A 510 26.94 -6.55 -13.97
N TYR A 511 27.89 -6.63 -14.89
CA TYR A 511 27.60 -6.82 -16.32
C TYR A 511 26.93 -8.17 -16.65
N GLN A 512 27.21 -9.22 -15.90
CA GLN A 512 26.55 -10.52 -16.10
C GLN A 512 25.05 -10.42 -15.77
N GLU A 513 24.70 -9.77 -14.66
CA GLU A 513 23.30 -9.61 -14.26
C GLU A 513 22.56 -8.63 -15.18
N ALA A 514 23.26 -7.62 -15.71
CA ALA A 514 22.73 -6.78 -16.77
C ALA A 514 22.42 -7.62 -18.03
N LEU A 515 23.35 -8.47 -18.48
CA LEU A 515 23.11 -9.38 -19.61
C LEU A 515 21.88 -10.27 -19.35
N ASP A 516 21.82 -10.93 -18.19
CA ASP A 516 20.71 -11.80 -17.83
C ASP A 516 19.37 -11.06 -17.82
N ALA A 517 19.35 -9.81 -17.32
CA ALA A 517 18.15 -8.96 -17.35
C ALA A 517 17.75 -8.61 -18.79
N SER A 518 18.70 -8.22 -19.66
CA SER A 518 18.41 -7.93 -21.07
C SER A 518 17.89 -9.16 -21.83
N ASP A 519 18.44 -10.35 -21.54
CA ASP A 519 17.99 -11.60 -22.16
C ASP A 519 16.57 -11.95 -21.72
N LYS A 520 16.24 -11.76 -20.44
CA LYS A 520 14.87 -11.93 -19.94
C LYS A 520 13.89 -10.95 -20.60
N ALA A 521 14.26 -9.67 -20.74
CA ALA A 521 13.43 -8.69 -21.44
C ALA A 521 13.14 -9.11 -22.90
N LEU A 522 14.18 -9.59 -23.61
CA LEU A 522 14.06 -10.04 -25.00
C LEU A 522 13.25 -11.34 -25.17
N GLN A 523 13.00 -12.12 -24.12
CA GLN A 523 12.10 -13.28 -24.20
C GLN A 523 10.64 -12.86 -24.41
N TYR A 524 10.24 -11.70 -23.91
CA TYR A 524 8.89 -11.15 -24.10
C TYR A 524 8.75 -10.49 -25.47
N HIS A 525 9.74 -9.68 -25.85
CA HIS A 525 9.73 -8.96 -27.12
C HIS A 525 11.11 -9.03 -27.80
N PRO A 526 11.35 -10.04 -28.66
CA PRO A 526 12.67 -10.29 -29.27
C PRO A 526 13.20 -9.16 -30.16
N ASP A 527 12.33 -8.31 -30.70
CA ASP A 527 12.68 -7.25 -31.64
C ASP A 527 12.76 -5.85 -31.01
N GLN A 528 12.75 -5.73 -29.67
CA GLN A 528 12.94 -4.44 -29.00
C GLN A 528 14.35 -3.88 -29.23
N GLY A 529 14.46 -2.92 -30.15
CA GLY A 529 15.75 -2.40 -30.60
C GLY A 529 16.64 -1.85 -29.49
N HIS A 530 16.10 -1.14 -28.50
CA HIS A 530 16.91 -0.60 -27.40
C HIS A 530 17.52 -1.71 -26.52
N MET A 531 16.74 -2.77 -26.21
CA MET A 531 17.21 -3.92 -25.43
C MET A 531 18.32 -4.70 -26.14
N ILE A 532 18.25 -4.83 -27.47
CA ILE A 532 19.31 -5.47 -28.26
C ILE A 532 20.63 -4.69 -28.14
N GLY A 533 20.57 -3.36 -28.20
CA GLY A 533 21.75 -2.50 -27.99
C GLY A 533 22.31 -2.61 -26.57
N TRP A 534 21.44 -2.64 -25.57
CA TRP A 534 21.81 -2.83 -24.17
C TRP A 534 22.49 -4.21 -23.94
N ARG A 535 21.94 -5.27 -24.53
CA ARG A 535 22.55 -6.61 -24.53
C ARG A 535 23.95 -6.57 -25.16
N ALA A 536 24.10 -5.92 -26.33
CA ALA A 536 25.39 -5.77 -26.99
C ALA A 536 26.41 -5.04 -26.10
N ALA A 537 26.00 -3.98 -25.41
CA ALA A 537 26.85 -3.23 -24.49
C ALA A 537 27.32 -4.09 -23.30
N ALA A 538 26.42 -4.86 -22.68
CA ALA A 538 26.78 -5.76 -21.58
C ALA A 538 27.77 -6.85 -22.02
N LEU A 539 27.54 -7.48 -23.18
CA LEU A 539 28.46 -8.47 -23.75
C LEU A 539 29.83 -7.86 -24.09
N GLY A 540 29.85 -6.62 -24.58
CA GLY A 540 31.09 -5.86 -24.80
C GLY A 540 31.88 -5.65 -23.51
N HIS A 541 31.22 -5.27 -22.41
CA HIS A 541 31.87 -5.16 -21.09
C HIS A 541 32.40 -6.50 -20.55
N LEU A 542 31.71 -7.60 -20.82
CA LEU A 542 32.13 -8.96 -20.45
C LEU A 542 33.23 -9.53 -21.36
N GLY A 543 33.47 -8.93 -22.53
CA GLY A 543 34.44 -9.43 -23.51
C GLY A 543 33.96 -10.65 -24.31
N VAL A 544 32.65 -10.89 -24.39
CA VAL A 544 32.06 -12.00 -25.17
C VAL A 544 31.93 -11.56 -26.63
N VAL A 545 33.06 -11.56 -27.34
CA VAL A 545 33.24 -10.83 -28.61
C VAL A 545 32.24 -11.19 -29.71
N GLU A 546 32.04 -12.47 -30.00
CA GLU A 546 31.23 -12.89 -31.16
C GLU A 546 29.73 -12.61 -30.96
N GLU A 547 29.19 -12.90 -29.77
CA GLU A 547 27.80 -12.55 -29.45
C GLU A 547 27.58 -11.04 -29.36
N ALA A 548 28.56 -10.30 -28.81
CA ALA A 548 28.50 -8.84 -28.73
C ALA A 548 28.38 -8.22 -30.13
N LYS A 549 29.22 -8.66 -31.08
CA LYS A 549 29.17 -8.21 -32.48
C LYS A 549 27.86 -8.56 -33.15
N PHE A 550 27.34 -9.77 -32.94
CA PHE A 550 26.05 -10.18 -33.50
C PHE A 550 24.91 -9.27 -33.02
N ALA A 551 24.81 -9.05 -31.70
CA ALA A 551 23.81 -8.17 -31.13
C ALA A 551 23.99 -6.71 -31.59
N LEU A 552 25.22 -6.21 -31.65
CA LEU A 552 25.54 -4.88 -32.15
C LEU A 552 25.11 -4.69 -33.61
N ASN A 553 25.42 -5.64 -34.48
CA ASN A 553 25.03 -5.57 -35.90
C ASN A 553 23.50 -5.54 -36.05
N ARG A 554 22.77 -6.34 -35.26
CA ARG A 554 21.31 -6.30 -35.23
C ARG A 554 20.82 -4.93 -34.74
N TYR A 555 21.38 -4.41 -33.66
CA TYR A 555 21.05 -3.09 -33.11
C TYR A 555 21.22 -1.96 -34.14
N LEU A 556 22.38 -1.89 -34.80
CA LEU A 556 22.66 -0.88 -35.83
C LEU A 556 21.79 -1.06 -37.09
N SER A 557 21.42 -2.30 -37.44
CA SER A 557 20.51 -2.56 -38.57
C SER A 557 19.10 -1.99 -38.35
N LEU A 558 18.66 -1.93 -37.08
CA LEU A 558 17.40 -1.31 -36.69
C LEU A 558 17.50 0.22 -36.58
N ARG A 559 18.72 0.77 -36.57
CA ARG A 559 18.99 2.21 -36.36
C ARG A 559 20.05 2.73 -37.35
N PRO A 560 19.74 2.77 -38.67
CA PRO A 560 20.71 3.15 -39.70
C PRO A 560 21.23 4.60 -39.56
N ASN A 561 20.53 5.45 -38.79
CA ASN A 561 20.93 6.83 -38.51
C ASN A 561 21.89 6.97 -37.31
N LEU A 562 22.13 5.89 -36.54
CA LEU A 562 23.01 5.90 -35.38
C LEU A 562 24.48 5.70 -35.81
N LYS A 563 25.20 6.78 -36.09
CA LYS A 563 26.58 6.74 -36.64
C LYS A 563 27.62 7.31 -35.69
N THR A 564 27.28 8.32 -34.91
CA THR A 564 28.18 9.03 -34.00
C THR A 564 27.77 8.80 -32.54
N LYS A 565 28.66 9.16 -31.60
CA LYS A 565 28.29 9.18 -30.18
C LYS A 565 27.20 10.21 -29.88
N ASP A 566 27.16 11.31 -30.62
CA ASP A 566 26.15 12.35 -30.42
C ASP A 566 24.78 11.92 -30.96
N ASP A 567 24.72 11.12 -32.02
CA ASP A 567 23.48 10.47 -32.47
C ASP A 567 22.89 9.59 -31.36
N PHE A 568 23.75 8.85 -30.63
CA PHE A 568 23.31 8.05 -29.47
C PHE A 568 22.75 8.94 -28.37
N LYS A 569 23.45 10.01 -28.02
CA LYS A 569 23.01 10.96 -26.98
C LYS A 569 21.67 11.62 -27.31
N GLN A 570 21.38 11.86 -28.59
CA GLN A 570 20.11 12.47 -29.02
C GLN A 570 18.91 11.52 -28.88
N ILE A 571 19.11 10.21 -29.01
CA ILE A 571 18.04 9.21 -28.90
C ILE A 571 17.94 8.59 -27.50
N PHE A 572 18.84 8.96 -26.59
CA PHE A 572 18.88 8.48 -25.21
C PHE A 572 18.44 9.59 -24.25
N VAL A 573 18.16 9.19 -23.01
CA VAL A 573 17.65 10.11 -21.98
C VAL A 573 18.71 11.18 -21.68
N PRO A 574 18.41 12.48 -21.83
CA PRO A 574 19.36 13.55 -21.59
C PRO A 574 19.96 13.50 -20.18
N ASN A 575 21.25 13.83 -20.06
CA ASN A 575 22.02 13.85 -18.81
C ASN A 575 22.13 12.50 -18.07
N SER A 576 21.67 11.39 -18.64
CA SER A 576 21.70 10.09 -17.96
C SER A 576 23.14 9.64 -17.67
N MET A 577 23.38 9.20 -16.44
CA MET A 577 24.64 8.61 -15.99
C MET A 577 24.97 7.27 -16.68
N LEU A 578 24.02 6.69 -17.41
CA LEU A 578 24.18 5.44 -18.15
C LEU A 578 24.64 5.65 -19.60
N THR A 579 24.63 6.90 -20.09
CA THR A 579 24.98 7.22 -21.48
C THR A 579 26.38 6.72 -21.84
N ASP A 580 27.38 7.13 -21.06
CA ASP A 580 28.78 6.76 -21.33
C ASP A 580 29.05 5.27 -21.10
N PRO A 581 28.56 4.62 -20.01
CA PRO A 581 28.66 3.18 -19.85
C PRO A 581 28.10 2.39 -21.04
N ILE A 582 26.92 2.75 -21.57
CA ILE A 582 26.35 2.04 -22.72
C ILE A 582 27.22 2.25 -23.97
N ILE A 583 27.66 3.48 -24.25
CA ILE A 583 28.54 3.76 -25.39
C ILE A 583 29.85 2.98 -25.26
N GLU A 584 30.46 2.93 -24.08
CA GLU A 584 31.69 2.18 -23.82
C GLU A 584 31.49 0.69 -24.12
N GLY A 585 30.40 0.10 -23.63
CA GLY A 585 30.04 -1.28 -23.91
C GLY A 585 29.84 -1.55 -25.39
N LEU A 586 29.14 -0.67 -26.11
CA LEU A 586 28.95 -0.78 -27.56
C LEU A 586 30.29 -0.70 -28.32
N VAL A 587 31.19 0.20 -27.92
CA VAL A 587 32.55 0.29 -28.51
C VAL A 587 33.32 -1.00 -28.26
N LYS A 588 33.25 -1.57 -27.05
CA LYS A 588 33.85 -2.89 -26.74
C LYS A 588 33.21 -4.03 -27.53
N ALA A 589 31.93 -3.92 -27.90
CA ALA A 589 31.25 -4.85 -28.80
C ALA A 589 31.67 -4.72 -30.27
N GLY A 590 32.47 -3.68 -30.61
CA GLY A 590 32.98 -3.44 -31.96
C GLY A 590 32.35 -2.24 -32.67
N TRP A 591 31.64 -1.36 -31.97
CA TRP A 591 31.11 -0.13 -32.57
C TRP A 591 32.22 0.89 -32.77
N GLU A 592 32.41 1.34 -34.01
CA GLU A 592 33.35 2.39 -34.39
C GLU A 592 32.55 3.66 -34.75
N PRO A 593 32.13 4.47 -33.77
CA PRO A 593 31.36 5.68 -34.05
C PRO A 593 32.21 6.67 -34.87
N VAL A 594 31.59 7.28 -35.87
CA VAL A 594 32.21 8.35 -36.65
C VAL A 594 32.43 9.55 -35.73
N ASN A 595 33.62 10.15 -35.80
CA ASN A 595 34.00 11.32 -35.00
C ASN A 595 33.19 12.57 -35.34
#